data_AF-A0A3N0V135-F1
#
_entry.id   AF-A0A3N0V135-F1
#
_cell.length_a   1.000
_cell.length_b   1.000
_cell.length_c   1.000
_cell.angle_alpha   90.00
_cell.angle_beta   90.00
_cell.angle_gamma   90.00
#
_symmetry.space_group_name_H-M   'P 1'
#
loop_
_entity.id
_entity.type
_entity.pdbx_description
1 polymer ?
#
loop_
_entity_poly.entity_id
_entity_poly.type
_entity_poly.pdbx_seq_one_letter_code
_entity_poly.pdbx_strand_id
1 'polypeptide(L)'
;MSFTARLAAQAALLGLAALTTACASKDSWMGAEKEKSYDAELAAKRLAEGLNNDDYFEIRKDNTIFVFADAKSYKVWLKTDEIPLVVTKFRVGPNGEKGKFALTKDETKAMEKIVGYKGGAQNLYEGNVQGIAKGFFGFIQLDDGSTYVFDNWNALVAFRQNGTASGYVGTGPKGKVTYVGSASEPAELVAKFAALHDGK
;
A
#
# COMPACT_ATOMS: atom_id res chain seq x y z
N MET A 1 -39.23 20.14 -40.80
CA MET A 1 -40.35 19.49 -40.07
C MET A 1 -39.93 19.43 -38.61
N SER A 2 -39.97 20.53 -37.85
CA SER A 2 -41.11 21.13 -37.13
C SER A 2 -41.95 20.15 -36.32
N PHE A 3 -41.73 20.14 -35.00
CA PHE A 3 -42.73 20.13 -33.90
C PHE A 3 -41.97 20.66 -32.65
N THR A 4 -42.09 21.92 -32.20
CA THR A 4 -43.06 22.48 -31.20
C THR A 4 -43.47 21.50 -30.10
N ALA A 5 -43.56 21.81 -28.80
CA ALA A 5 -43.32 22.99 -27.98
C ALA A 5 -43.64 22.62 -26.49
N ARG A 6 -43.02 23.33 -25.52
CA ARG A 6 -43.54 23.77 -24.19
C ARG A 6 -44.00 22.75 -23.13
N LEU A 7 -43.34 22.80 -21.95
CA LEU A 7 -43.88 23.16 -20.61
C LEU A 7 -42.70 23.13 -19.60
N ALA A 8 -42.17 24.22 -19.07
CA ALA A 8 -42.70 25.17 -18.08
C ALA A 8 -43.03 24.53 -16.70
N ALA A 9 -42.04 24.63 -15.80
CA ALA A 9 -42.08 25.23 -14.46
C ALA A 9 -42.97 24.65 -13.32
N GLN A 10 -42.39 24.78 -12.11
CA GLN A 10 -42.97 24.71 -10.74
C GLN A 10 -43.12 23.29 -10.16
N ALA A 11 -42.78 23.01 -8.89
CA ALA A 11 -42.76 23.88 -7.73
C ALA A 11 -41.57 23.59 -6.79
N ALA A 12 -40.95 24.67 -6.31
CA ALA A 12 -40.13 24.67 -5.11
C ALA A 12 -41.04 24.50 -3.89
N LEU A 13 -40.67 23.58 -2.99
CA LEU A 13 -41.23 23.52 -1.64
C LEU A 13 -40.16 23.95 -0.65
N LEU A 14 -40.39 25.15 -0.11
CA LEU A 14 -39.76 25.66 1.09
C LEU A 14 -40.05 24.72 2.27
N GLY A 15 -39.03 24.50 3.09
CA GLY A 15 -39.13 23.83 4.38
C GLY A 15 -37.91 24.13 5.23
N LEU A 16 -37.67 25.41 5.51
CA LEU A 16 -36.67 25.87 6.47
C LEU A 16 -37.22 25.60 7.89
N ALA A 17 -36.65 24.63 8.59
CA ALA A 17 -36.78 24.49 10.03
C ALA A 17 -35.37 24.46 10.65
N ALA A 18 -34.84 25.65 10.89
CA ALA A 18 -33.74 25.82 11.83
C ALA A 18 -34.34 25.82 13.25
N LEU A 19 -34.00 24.81 14.05
CA LEU A 19 -34.11 24.86 15.50
C LEU A 19 -32.72 24.63 16.09
N THR A 20 -32.30 25.63 16.85
CA THR A 20 -31.05 25.70 17.58
C THR A 20 -31.06 24.81 18.83
N THR A 21 -29.87 24.29 19.14
CA THR A 21 -29.33 23.96 20.47
C THR A 21 -30.04 22.90 21.34
N ALA A 22 -29.42 21.72 21.43
CA ALA A 22 -29.22 21.01 22.70
C ALA A 22 -28.07 19.99 22.56
N CYS A 23 -27.03 20.09 23.39
CA CYS A 23 -26.02 19.06 23.55
C CYS A 23 -26.67 17.77 24.07
N ALA A 24 -26.66 16.71 23.27
CA ALA A 24 -26.88 15.35 23.73
C ALA A 24 -26.00 14.42 22.89
N SER A 25 -24.76 14.23 23.33
CA SER A 25 -23.88 13.18 22.83
C SER A 25 -24.46 11.81 23.20
N LYS A 26 -25.13 11.18 22.24
CA LYS A 26 -25.29 9.73 22.17
C LYS A 26 -24.95 9.35 20.74
N ASP A 27 -23.98 8.46 20.59
CA ASP A 27 -23.53 7.91 19.32
C ASP A 27 -24.73 7.59 18.44
N SER A 28 -24.91 8.39 17.39
CA SER A 28 -25.97 8.12 16.42
C SER A 28 -25.53 6.91 15.63
N TRP A 29 -26.22 5.78 15.83
CA TRP A 29 -26.04 4.57 15.04
C TRP A 29 -25.95 4.91 13.53
N MET A 30 -24.78 4.65 12.94
CA MET A 30 -24.48 5.04 11.55
C MET A 30 -24.91 3.98 10.52
N GLY A 31 -25.57 2.91 10.97
CA GLY A 31 -25.86 1.71 10.19
C GLY A 31 -24.77 0.65 10.35
N ALA A 32 -25.16 -0.63 10.36
CA ALA A 32 -24.28 -1.77 10.64
C ALA A 32 -23.05 -1.83 9.70
N GLU A 33 -23.19 -1.39 8.46
CA GLU A 33 -22.06 -1.33 7.50
C GLU A 33 -21.04 -0.26 7.88
N LYS A 34 -21.49 0.93 8.29
CA LYS A 34 -20.60 2.02 8.68
C LYS A 34 -19.89 1.74 10.00
N GLU A 35 -20.58 1.09 10.94
CA GLU A 35 -19.95 0.61 12.18
C GLU A 35 -18.91 -0.46 11.90
N LYS A 36 -19.22 -1.45 11.05
CA LYS A 36 -18.25 -2.49 10.65
C LYS A 36 -17.03 -1.89 9.94
N SER A 37 -17.21 -0.88 9.09
CA SER A 37 -16.08 -0.19 8.44
C SER A 37 -15.25 0.60 9.44
N TYR A 38 -15.90 1.27 10.40
CA TYR A 38 -15.21 2.03 11.45
C TYR A 38 -14.37 1.12 12.35
N ASP A 39 -14.94 -0.02 12.77
CA ASP A 39 -14.22 -1.00 13.59
C ASP A 39 -13.04 -1.62 12.84
N ALA A 40 -13.21 -1.92 11.55
CA ALA A 40 -12.14 -2.42 10.70
C ALA A 40 -11.01 -1.39 10.52
N GLU A 41 -11.35 -0.11 10.31
CA GLU A 41 -10.38 0.98 10.21
C GLU A 41 -9.59 1.17 11.52
N LEU A 42 -10.30 1.14 12.66
CA LEU A 42 -9.68 1.25 13.97
C LEU A 42 -8.75 0.06 14.28
N ALA A 43 -9.14 -1.15 13.89
CA ALA A 43 -8.29 -2.33 14.02
C ALA A 43 -7.04 -2.23 13.13
N ALA A 44 -7.19 -1.78 11.88
CA ALA A 44 -6.06 -1.57 10.98
C ALA A 44 -5.09 -0.50 11.51
N LYS A 45 -5.62 0.59 12.09
CA LYS A 45 -4.81 1.64 12.71
C LYS A 45 -4.00 1.12 13.90
N ARG A 46 -4.63 0.38 14.82
CA ARG A 46 -3.94 -0.25 15.97
C ARG A 46 -2.87 -1.23 15.51
N LEU A 47 -3.11 -1.97 14.42
CA LEU A 47 -2.13 -2.88 13.85
C LEU A 47 -0.95 -2.11 13.24
N ALA A 48 -1.21 -1.00 12.55
CA ALA A 48 -0.17 -0.14 11.97
C ALA A 48 0.73 0.51 13.03
N GLU A 49 0.20 0.91 14.19
CA GLU A 49 0.98 1.51 15.28
C GLU A 49 2.13 0.61 15.79
N GLY A 50 2.03 -0.71 15.60
CA GLY A 50 3.04 -1.69 16.00
C GLY A 50 3.96 -2.19 14.87
N LEU A 51 3.81 -1.68 13.64
CA LEU A 51 4.50 -2.17 12.45
C LEU A 51 5.16 -1.02 11.69
N ASN A 52 6.17 -1.33 10.86
CA ASN A 52 6.61 -0.37 9.85
C ASN A 52 5.67 -0.43 8.65
N ASN A 53 5.00 0.69 8.34
CA ASN A 53 4.20 0.87 7.13
C ASN A 53 4.64 2.08 6.30
N ASP A 54 5.86 2.57 6.54
CA ASP A 54 6.46 3.67 5.79
C ASP A 54 7.06 3.16 4.47
N ASP A 55 7.60 1.94 4.51
CA ASP A 55 8.35 1.31 3.43
C ASP A 55 7.67 0.03 2.90
N TYR A 56 7.74 -0.19 1.58
CA TYR A 56 7.32 -1.47 0.98
C TYR A 56 8.19 -1.83 -0.22
N PHE A 57 8.89 -2.96 -0.16
CA PHE A 57 9.73 -3.45 -1.25
C PHE A 57 9.29 -4.84 -1.67
N GLU A 58 8.96 -5.02 -2.94
CA GLU A 58 8.56 -6.31 -3.51
C GLU A 58 9.50 -6.69 -4.64
N ILE A 59 10.09 -7.88 -4.54
CA ILE A 59 10.90 -8.48 -5.60
C ILE A 59 10.17 -9.72 -6.10
N ARG A 60 9.89 -9.78 -7.39
CA ARG A 60 9.34 -10.97 -8.05
C ARG A 60 10.48 -11.69 -8.76
N LYS A 61 10.77 -12.90 -8.34
CA LYS A 61 11.85 -13.73 -8.89
C LYS A 61 11.51 -15.20 -8.73
N ASP A 62 11.76 -16.02 -9.76
CA ASP A 62 11.63 -17.48 -9.69
C ASP A 62 10.27 -17.95 -9.10
N ASN A 63 9.15 -17.41 -9.62
CA ASN A 63 7.79 -17.70 -9.14
C ASN A 63 7.61 -17.45 -7.61
N THR A 64 8.43 -16.58 -7.04
CA THR A 64 8.46 -16.21 -5.63
C THR A 64 8.37 -14.69 -5.50
N ILE A 65 7.52 -14.24 -4.59
CA ILE A 65 7.37 -12.84 -4.21
C ILE A 65 8.06 -12.65 -2.87
N PHE A 66 9.13 -11.87 -2.87
CA PHE A 66 9.87 -11.47 -1.67
C PHE A 66 9.42 -10.09 -1.27
N VAL A 67 8.96 -9.92 -0.03
CA VAL A 67 8.43 -8.64 0.45
C VAL A 67 9.16 -8.21 1.70
N PHE A 68 9.50 -6.92 1.75
CA PHE A 68 10.18 -6.27 2.84
C PHE A 68 9.41 -5.02 3.25
N ALA A 69 9.40 -4.74 4.55
CA ALA A 69 8.83 -3.51 5.11
C ALA A 69 9.91 -2.64 5.78
N ASP A 70 11.20 -2.94 5.57
CA ASP A 70 12.29 -2.17 6.14
C ASP A 70 13.56 -2.23 5.28
N ALA A 71 14.31 -1.13 5.26
CA ALA A 71 15.53 -1.01 4.47
C ALA A 71 16.66 -1.94 4.93
N LYS A 72 16.70 -2.33 6.21
CA LYS A 72 17.79 -3.14 6.76
C LYS A 72 17.70 -4.57 6.24
N SER A 73 16.53 -5.19 6.30
CA SER A 73 16.28 -6.54 5.76
C SER A 73 16.51 -6.57 4.25
N TYR A 74 16.05 -5.54 3.53
CA TYR A 74 16.34 -5.43 2.11
C TYR A 74 17.85 -5.31 1.83
N LYS A 75 18.58 -4.45 2.55
CA LYS A 75 20.05 -4.32 2.37
C LYS A 75 20.82 -5.62 2.64
N VAL A 76 20.31 -6.50 3.50
CA VAL A 76 20.88 -7.85 3.67
C VAL A 76 20.62 -8.70 2.43
N TRP A 77 19.35 -8.76 1.97
CA TRP A 77 18.96 -9.46 0.74
C TRP A 77 19.85 -9.08 -0.44
N LEU A 78 20.21 -7.82 -0.54
CA LEU A 78 21.00 -7.31 -1.66
C LEU A 78 22.45 -7.81 -1.69
N LYS A 79 22.97 -8.27 -0.56
CA LYS A 79 24.31 -8.83 -0.42
C LYS A 79 24.30 -10.36 -0.53
N THR A 80 23.21 -11.00 -0.11
CA THR A 80 23.15 -12.46 0.07
C THR A 80 22.15 -13.17 -0.83
N ASP A 81 21.24 -12.43 -1.47
CA ASP A 81 20.05 -12.94 -2.16
C ASP A 81 19.15 -13.82 -1.24
N GLU A 82 19.22 -13.56 0.07
CA GLU A 82 18.49 -14.31 1.11
C GLU A 82 17.86 -13.38 2.15
N ILE A 83 16.68 -13.76 2.65
CA ILE A 83 16.01 -13.05 3.75
C ILE A 83 16.41 -13.73 5.07
N PRO A 84 17.00 -13.00 6.02
CA PRO A 84 17.54 -13.60 7.24
C PRO A 84 16.45 -14.17 8.16
N LEU A 85 15.32 -13.48 8.28
CA LEU A 85 14.16 -13.87 9.10
C LEU A 85 12.92 -13.76 8.23
N VAL A 86 12.23 -14.87 7.99
CA VAL A 86 11.22 -14.95 6.93
C VAL A 86 10.04 -15.83 7.30
N VAL A 87 8.83 -15.36 6.99
CA VAL A 87 7.63 -16.19 6.91
C VAL A 87 7.43 -16.61 5.46
N THR A 88 7.31 -17.91 5.22
CA THR A 88 6.96 -18.44 3.91
C THR A 88 5.47 -18.80 3.86
N LYS A 89 4.77 -18.32 2.84
CA LYS A 89 3.41 -18.76 2.51
C LYS A 89 3.35 -19.24 1.07
N PHE A 90 2.45 -20.17 0.81
CA PHE A 90 2.22 -20.71 -0.52
C PHE A 90 0.93 -20.15 -1.10
N ARG A 91 0.86 -20.04 -2.43
CA ARG A 91 -0.32 -19.60 -3.17
C ARG A 91 -0.79 -18.19 -2.77
N VAL A 92 0.13 -17.23 -2.70
CA VAL A 92 -0.18 -15.84 -2.33
C VAL A 92 -0.35 -14.89 -3.51
N GLY A 93 0.18 -15.24 -4.67
CA GLY A 93 0.02 -14.46 -5.89
C GLY A 93 -1.06 -15.05 -6.81
N PRO A 94 -1.45 -14.34 -7.88
CA PRO A 94 -2.53 -14.73 -8.78
C PRO A 94 -2.28 -16.05 -9.51
N ASN A 95 -1.02 -16.45 -9.69
CA ASN A 95 -0.62 -17.68 -10.37
C ASN A 95 -0.17 -18.77 -9.38
N GLY A 96 -0.44 -18.59 -8.08
CA GLY A 96 -0.04 -19.53 -7.04
C GLY A 96 1.41 -19.33 -6.55
N GLU A 97 1.98 -18.15 -6.77
CA GLU A 97 3.33 -17.78 -6.34
C GLU A 97 3.56 -18.05 -4.85
N LYS A 98 4.81 -18.35 -4.49
CA LYS A 98 5.25 -18.44 -3.10
C LYS A 98 5.53 -17.03 -2.57
N GLY A 99 5.06 -16.71 -1.37
CA GLY A 99 5.37 -15.48 -0.66
C GLY A 99 6.45 -15.72 0.38
N LYS A 100 7.47 -14.87 0.38
CA LYS A 100 8.49 -14.80 1.43
C LYS A 100 8.47 -13.39 2.02
N PHE A 101 7.95 -13.28 3.24
CA PHE A 101 7.78 -12.01 3.93
C PHE A 101 8.87 -11.84 4.97
N ALA A 102 9.68 -10.78 4.83
CA ALA A 102 10.72 -10.47 5.79
C ALA A 102 10.12 -10.09 7.15
N LEU A 103 10.84 -10.47 8.19
CA LEU A 103 10.55 -10.10 9.58
C LEU A 103 11.72 -9.31 10.15
N THR A 104 11.41 -8.32 10.97
CA THR A 104 12.39 -7.77 11.90
C THR A 104 12.63 -8.73 13.07
N LYS A 105 13.68 -8.46 13.84
CA LYS A 105 13.96 -9.23 15.07
C LYS A 105 12.81 -9.17 16.07
N ASP A 106 12.15 -8.02 16.19
CA ASP A 106 11.08 -7.85 17.18
C ASP A 106 9.77 -8.48 16.70
N GLU A 107 9.49 -8.44 15.40
CA GLU A 107 8.40 -9.19 14.78
C GLU A 107 8.58 -10.70 14.94
N THR A 108 9.82 -11.20 14.82
CA THR A 108 10.14 -12.61 15.05
C THR A 108 9.84 -13.02 16.50
N LYS A 109 10.26 -12.21 17.48
CA LYS A 109 9.92 -12.46 18.89
C LYS A 109 8.41 -12.37 19.16
N ALA A 110 7.71 -11.48 18.46
CA ALA A 110 6.26 -11.36 18.57
C ALA A 110 5.57 -12.61 18.03
N MET A 111 6.04 -13.17 16.92
CA MET A 111 5.55 -14.46 16.38
C MET A 111 5.69 -15.63 17.34
N GLU A 112 6.78 -15.69 18.11
CA GLU A 112 6.98 -16.75 19.11
C GLU A 112 5.95 -16.70 20.26
N LYS A 113 5.37 -15.51 20.52
CA LYS A 113 4.47 -15.26 21.66
C LYS A 113 3.01 -15.17 21.26
N ILE A 114 2.72 -14.70 20.05
CA ILE A 114 1.39 -14.37 19.58
C ILE A 114 1.04 -15.33 18.44
N VAL A 115 0.09 -16.22 18.71
CA VAL A 115 -0.44 -17.15 17.72
C VAL A 115 -1.06 -16.37 16.57
N GLY A 116 -0.65 -16.69 15.34
CA GLY A 116 -1.18 -16.05 14.13
C GLY A 116 -0.63 -14.64 13.88
N TYR A 117 0.41 -14.20 14.59
CA TYR A 117 1.07 -12.94 14.32
C TYR A 117 1.55 -12.84 12.86
N LYS A 118 1.38 -11.65 12.28
CA LYS A 118 1.87 -11.29 10.96
C LYS A 118 2.74 -10.04 11.10
N GLY A 119 3.93 -10.06 10.50
CA GLY A 119 4.81 -8.88 10.44
C GLY A 119 4.33 -7.83 9.42
N GLY A 120 5.01 -6.69 9.38
CA GLY A 120 4.70 -5.55 8.52
C GLY A 120 4.66 -5.93 7.04
N ALA A 121 5.68 -6.63 6.56
CA ALA A 121 5.76 -7.06 5.16
C ALA A 121 4.53 -7.91 4.74
N GLN A 122 4.11 -8.85 5.59
CA GLN A 122 2.94 -9.67 5.31
C GLN A 122 1.65 -8.86 5.40
N ASN A 123 1.47 -8.02 6.42
CA ASN A 123 0.25 -7.22 6.57
C ASN A 123 0.07 -6.20 5.45
N LEU A 124 1.14 -5.57 4.98
CA LEU A 124 1.12 -4.69 3.81
C LEU A 124 0.78 -5.47 2.53
N TYR A 125 1.43 -6.62 2.30
CA TYR A 125 1.18 -7.43 1.11
C TYR A 125 -0.27 -7.93 1.03
N GLU A 126 -0.81 -8.41 2.16
CA GLU A 126 -2.17 -8.92 2.27
C GLU A 126 -3.24 -7.81 2.35
N GLY A 127 -2.83 -6.55 2.50
CA GLY A 127 -3.74 -5.40 2.58
C GLY A 127 -4.44 -5.24 3.95
N ASN A 128 -3.93 -5.89 4.99
CA ASN A 128 -4.44 -5.72 6.37
C ASN A 128 -4.05 -4.33 6.93
N VAL A 129 -2.95 -3.77 6.44
CA VAL A 129 -2.46 -2.42 6.74
C VAL A 129 -2.12 -1.72 5.43
N GLN A 130 -2.31 -0.41 5.38
CA GLN A 130 -1.93 0.43 4.25
C GLN A 130 -0.62 1.15 4.52
N GLY A 131 0.11 1.47 3.45
CA GLY A 131 1.24 2.39 3.53
C GLY A 131 0.81 3.76 4.03
N ILE A 132 1.69 4.46 4.74
CA ILE A 132 1.38 5.79 5.28
C ILE A 132 0.95 6.78 4.18
N ALA A 133 0.06 7.71 4.52
CA ALA A 133 -0.46 8.67 3.54
C ALA A 133 0.59 9.69 3.05
N LYS A 134 1.60 10.00 3.88
CA LYS A 134 2.65 10.98 3.57
C LYS A 134 4.01 10.40 3.88
N GLY A 135 4.92 10.47 2.91
CA GLY A 135 6.30 9.99 3.09
C GLY A 135 6.50 8.52 2.76
N PHE A 136 5.44 7.81 2.34
CA PHE A 136 5.53 6.42 1.90
C PHE A 136 6.56 6.28 0.79
N PHE A 137 7.29 5.17 0.83
CA PHE A 137 8.26 4.83 -0.18
C PHE A 137 8.19 3.34 -0.48
N GLY A 138 8.03 2.99 -1.75
CA GLY A 138 8.04 1.59 -2.13
C GLY A 138 8.44 1.36 -3.55
N PHE A 139 8.78 0.11 -3.87
CA PHE A 139 9.02 -0.29 -5.23
C PHE A 139 8.67 -1.76 -5.46
N ILE A 140 8.37 -2.08 -6.71
CA ILE A 140 8.16 -3.44 -7.18
C ILE A 140 9.17 -3.69 -8.30
N GLN A 141 10.04 -4.68 -8.09
CA GLN A 141 10.95 -5.17 -9.11
C GLN A 141 10.39 -6.47 -9.70
N LEU A 142 10.30 -6.49 -11.02
CA LEU A 142 9.85 -7.64 -11.79
C LEU A 142 11.02 -8.57 -12.14
N ASP A 143 10.68 -9.79 -12.58
CA ASP A 143 11.65 -10.83 -12.92
C ASP A 143 12.51 -10.46 -14.15
N ASP A 144 12.00 -9.59 -15.02
CA ASP A 144 12.70 -9.02 -16.18
C ASP A 144 13.72 -7.91 -15.80
N GLY A 145 13.84 -7.57 -14.52
CA GLY A 145 14.71 -6.51 -14.01
C GLY A 145 14.10 -5.11 -14.05
N SER A 146 12.87 -4.94 -14.57
CA SER A 146 12.15 -3.67 -14.53
C SER A 146 11.72 -3.34 -13.10
N THR A 147 11.96 -2.10 -12.67
CA THR A 147 11.55 -1.61 -11.35
C THR A 147 10.56 -0.47 -11.46
N TYR A 148 9.49 -0.51 -10.67
CA TYR A 148 8.52 0.56 -10.53
C TYR A 148 8.61 1.13 -9.13
N VAL A 149 8.86 2.43 -9.01
CA VAL A 149 9.06 3.14 -7.73
C VAL A 149 7.85 4.04 -7.47
N PHE A 150 7.38 4.04 -6.23
CA PHE A 150 6.16 4.69 -5.78
C PHE A 150 6.45 5.52 -4.53
N ASP A 151 5.83 6.69 -4.46
CA ASP A 151 5.72 7.54 -3.27
C ASP A 151 4.29 7.52 -2.67
N ASN A 152 3.39 6.73 -3.28
CA ASN A 152 2.00 6.62 -2.90
C ASN A 152 1.54 5.15 -2.87
N TRP A 153 0.95 4.74 -1.73
CA TRP A 153 0.45 3.39 -1.53
C TRP A 153 -0.62 2.98 -2.55
N ASN A 154 -1.55 3.87 -2.90
CA ASN A 154 -2.63 3.56 -3.83
C ASN A 154 -2.11 3.29 -5.25
N ALA A 155 -1.09 4.03 -5.69
CA ALA A 155 -0.45 3.77 -6.98
C ALA A 155 0.25 2.39 -7.01
N LEU A 156 0.89 2.01 -5.90
CA LEU A 156 1.50 0.69 -5.74
C LEU A 156 0.46 -0.43 -5.79
N VAL A 157 -0.63 -0.29 -5.03
CA VAL A 157 -1.73 -1.27 -5.02
C VAL A 157 -2.37 -1.39 -6.40
N ALA A 158 -2.61 -0.27 -7.09
CA ALA A 158 -3.13 -0.26 -8.45
C ALA A 158 -2.20 -0.99 -9.43
N PHE A 159 -0.88 -0.80 -9.29
CA PHE A 159 0.09 -1.54 -10.08
C PHE A 159 0.06 -3.05 -9.77
N ARG A 160 -0.06 -3.45 -8.50
CA ARG A 160 -0.17 -4.88 -8.14
C ARG A 160 -1.39 -5.54 -8.77
N GLN A 161 -2.50 -4.80 -8.91
CA GLN A 161 -3.72 -5.30 -9.53
C GLN A 161 -3.66 -5.33 -11.06
N ASN A 162 -3.09 -4.30 -11.68
CA ASN A 162 -3.17 -4.08 -13.13
C ASN A 162 -1.89 -4.43 -13.90
N GLY A 163 -0.76 -4.59 -13.21
CA GLY A 163 0.55 -4.90 -13.78
C GLY A 163 1.18 -3.77 -14.62
N THR A 164 0.56 -2.60 -14.68
CA THR A 164 0.98 -1.49 -15.54
C THR A 164 0.93 -0.16 -14.79
N ALA A 165 1.90 0.71 -15.07
CA ALA A 165 1.95 2.07 -14.57
C ALA A 165 2.81 2.95 -15.50
N SER A 166 2.50 4.24 -15.55
CA SER A 166 3.25 5.25 -16.30
C SER A 166 3.97 6.22 -15.38
N GLY A 167 5.05 6.81 -15.86
CA GLY A 167 5.80 7.83 -15.14
C GLY A 167 7.15 8.10 -15.80
N TYR A 168 8.01 8.82 -15.09
CA TYR A 168 9.35 9.14 -15.55
C TYR A 168 10.22 7.89 -15.57
N VAL A 169 10.94 7.67 -16.67
CA VAL A 169 11.79 6.50 -16.85
C VAL A 169 13.25 6.91 -16.71
N GLY A 170 13.93 6.29 -15.76
CA GLY A 170 15.38 6.36 -15.61
C GLY A 170 16.04 4.99 -15.67
N THR A 171 17.31 4.96 -15.28
CA THR A 171 18.13 3.74 -15.24
C THR A 171 18.44 3.39 -13.79
N GLY A 172 18.39 2.10 -13.44
CA GLY A 172 18.77 1.60 -12.13
C GLY A 172 19.63 0.35 -12.20
N PRO A 173 20.00 -0.24 -11.04
CA PRO A 173 21.04 -1.27 -10.97
C PRO A 173 20.74 -2.57 -11.72
N LYS A 174 19.47 -2.87 -11.98
CA LYS A 174 19.01 -4.11 -12.62
C LYS A 174 18.32 -3.87 -13.97
N GLY A 175 18.22 -2.62 -14.41
CA GLY A 175 17.53 -2.28 -15.66
C GLY A 175 16.76 -0.97 -15.56
N LYS A 176 15.62 -0.93 -16.25
CA LYS A 176 14.75 0.24 -16.34
C LYS A 176 14.08 0.52 -14.99
N VAL A 177 14.08 1.78 -14.56
CA VAL A 177 13.34 2.25 -13.38
C VAL A 177 12.27 3.22 -13.81
N THR A 178 11.02 2.95 -13.46
CA THR A 178 9.87 3.83 -13.71
C THR A 178 9.43 4.46 -12.40
N TYR A 179 9.57 5.76 -12.27
CA TYR A 179 9.06 6.54 -11.14
C TYR A 179 7.61 6.92 -11.42
N VAL A 180 6.70 6.17 -10.82
CA VAL A 180 5.27 6.16 -11.17
C VAL A 180 4.62 7.51 -10.83
N GLY A 181 3.76 8.00 -11.73
CA GLY A 181 3.03 9.25 -11.54
C GLY A 181 3.85 10.53 -11.75
N SER A 182 5.16 10.43 -11.95
CA SER A 182 6.03 11.58 -12.19
C SER A 182 6.12 11.90 -13.68
N ALA A 183 5.89 13.16 -14.09
CA ALA A 183 6.01 13.60 -15.49
C ALA A 183 7.45 13.96 -15.89
N SER A 184 8.28 14.32 -14.91
CA SER A 184 9.71 14.63 -15.03
C SER A 184 10.46 13.95 -13.90
N GLU A 185 11.79 14.04 -13.90
CA GLU A 185 12.63 13.41 -12.88
C GLU A 185 12.26 13.86 -11.45
N PRO A 186 11.82 12.94 -10.57
CA PRO A 186 11.50 13.26 -9.19
C PRO A 186 12.76 13.12 -8.32
N ALA A 187 13.54 14.19 -8.22
CA ALA A 187 14.88 14.18 -7.60
C ALA A 187 14.93 13.50 -6.21
N GLU A 188 13.96 13.77 -5.33
CA GLU A 188 13.93 13.16 -3.98
C GLU A 188 13.70 11.64 -4.04
N LEU A 189 12.79 11.19 -4.90
CA LEU A 189 12.46 9.77 -5.03
C LEU A 189 13.59 8.99 -5.70
N VAL A 190 14.25 9.61 -6.69
CA VAL A 190 15.49 9.11 -7.30
C VAL A 190 16.58 8.95 -6.24
N ALA A 191 16.81 9.98 -5.42
CA ALA A 191 17.81 9.96 -4.36
C ALA A 191 17.52 8.89 -3.29
N LYS A 192 16.27 8.74 -2.85
CA LYS A 192 15.87 7.67 -1.92
C LYS A 192 16.13 6.28 -2.50
N PHE A 193 15.74 6.07 -3.75
CA PHE A 193 15.98 4.79 -4.43
C PHE A 193 17.48 4.50 -4.58
N ALA A 194 18.28 5.49 -4.99
CA ALA A 194 19.72 5.37 -5.12
C ALA A 194 20.40 5.06 -3.78
N ALA A 195 20.04 5.77 -2.70
CA ALA A 195 20.61 5.55 -1.36
C ALA A 195 20.31 4.14 -0.79
N LEU A 196 19.21 3.53 -1.21
CA LEU A 196 18.89 2.15 -0.86
C LEU A 196 19.78 1.14 -1.62
N HIS A 197 20.28 1.53 -2.78
CA HIS A 197 21.13 0.73 -3.65
C HIS A 197 22.63 1.04 -3.52
N ASP A 198 22.98 2.09 -2.79
CA ASP A 198 24.36 2.49 -2.53
C ASP A 198 25.11 1.42 -1.70
N GLY A 199 26.38 1.18 -2.04
CA GLY A 199 27.23 0.17 -1.40
C GLY A 199 26.91 -1.29 -1.73
N LYS A 200 26.30 -1.55 -2.90
CA LYS A 200 26.20 -2.88 -3.52
C LYS A 200 27.20 -3.07 -4.63
#